data_AF-A0A3N5W5Q0-F1
#
_entry.id   AF-A0A3N5W5Q0-F1
#
_cell.length_a   1.000
_cell.length_b   1.000
_cell.length_c   1.000
_cell.angle_alpha   90.00
_cell.angle_beta   90.00
_cell.angle_gamma   90.00
#
_symmetry.space_group_name_H-M   'P 1'
#
loop_
_entity.id
_entity.type
_entity.pdbx_description
1 polymer ?
#
loop_
_entity_poly.entity_id
_entity_poly.type
_entity_poly.pdbx_seq_one_letter_code
_entity_poly.pdbx_strand_id
1 'polypeptide(L)'
;VDRSWGTLWSMAFGLEEPTEEDRLVMAGRYEAAIAELDDLLRGLLDQLDEAGDLENTVIVVTSDHGEHLGRDGNFGHQYSLHRQLLDVPLVVRYPERFAPGRDGRPVMTHDLFPTLLDLAGVEVPAEAKGKTVSLLAPLDSRERLSECPGVFLDPFPAVLRLYPDWDPTPWTREIRSLQQGDYKLIRWSDGEARLYRVDRDPDETSDIAAIDDTTRARMEGELDTLVSRFATAPASSALPPELTEEQIQMLRTLGYIAEEE
;
A
#
# COMPACT_ATOMS: atom_id res chain seq x y z
N VAL A 1 19.61 20.50 0.00
CA VAL A 1 19.04 19.17 -0.30
C VAL A 1 18.60 19.20 -1.75
N ASP A 2 19.31 18.48 -2.62
CA ASP A 2 18.84 18.19 -3.98
C ASP A 2 17.45 17.53 -3.84
N ARG A 3 16.48 18.03 -4.60
CA ARG A 3 15.08 17.62 -4.54
C ARG A 3 14.66 16.86 -5.79
N SER A 4 15.62 16.46 -6.62
CA SER A 4 15.35 15.67 -7.79
C SER A 4 14.84 14.29 -7.39
N TRP A 5 13.97 13.72 -8.21
CA TRP A 5 13.53 12.34 -8.07
C TRP A 5 14.71 11.36 -8.03
N GLY A 6 15.85 11.72 -8.65
CA GLY A 6 17.07 10.91 -8.66
C GLY A 6 17.60 10.59 -7.25
N THR A 7 17.61 11.58 -6.34
CA THR A 7 18.10 11.40 -4.96
C THR A 7 17.16 10.54 -4.12
N LEU A 8 15.83 10.67 -4.30
CA LEU A 8 14.88 9.81 -3.60
C LEU A 8 14.98 8.36 -4.07
N TRP A 9 15.13 8.14 -5.38
CA TRP A 9 15.28 6.80 -5.94
C TRP A 9 16.63 6.16 -5.59
N SER A 10 17.73 6.94 -5.52
CA SER A 10 19.01 6.39 -5.07
C SER A 10 18.94 5.92 -3.61
N MET A 11 18.25 6.64 -2.72
CA MET A 11 17.96 6.18 -1.36
C MET A 11 17.06 4.95 -1.34
N ALA A 12 15.97 4.94 -2.12
CA ALA A 12 15.05 3.80 -2.18
C ALA A 12 15.71 2.50 -2.70
N PHE A 13 16.75 2.62 -3.53
CA PHE A 13 17.53 1.49 -4.03
C PHE A 13 18.80 1.19 -3.21
N GLY A 14 18.99 1.86 -2.07
CA GLY A 14 20.14 1.65 -1.18
C GLY A 14 21.48 2.08 -1.77
N LEU A 15 21.48 2.95 -2.79
CA LEU A 15 22.67 3.51 -3.42
C LEU A 15 23.21 4.71 -2.63
N GLU A 16 22.34 5.39 -1.89
CA GLU A 16 22.67 6.49 -0.99
C GLU A 16 22.02 6.28 0.38
N GLU A 17 22.75 6.60 1.44
CA GLU A 17 22.22 6.61 2.79
C GLU A 17 21.77 8.04 3.15
N PRO A 18 20.53 8.23 3.62
CA PRO A 18 20.08 9.55 4.03
C PRO A 18 20.83 10.00 5.28
N THR A 19 21.19 11.28 5.29
CA THR A 19 21.73 11.92 6.48
C THR A 19 20.67 12.01 7.58
N GLU A 20 21.09 12.28 8.81
CA GLU A 20 20.16 12.54 9.91
C GLU A 20 19.25 13.75 9.60
N GLU A 21 19.79 14.78 8.94
CA GLU A 21 19.00 15.93 8.50
C GLU A 21 17.93 15.53 7.48
N ASP A 22 18.26 14.67 6.50
CA ASP A 22 17.28 14.18 5.52
C ASP A 22 16.15 13.42 6.20
N ARG A 23 16.47 12.55 7.17
CA ARG A 23 15.48 11.78 7.95
C ARG A 23 14.54 12.70 8.72
N LEU A 24 15.09 13.70 9.41
CA LEU A 24 14.30 14.69 10.15
C LEU A 24 13.39 15.52 9.23
N VAL A 25 13.90 15.94 8.07
CA VAL A 25 13.11 16.70 7.08
C VAL A 25 12.00 15.84 6.49
N MET A 26 12.28 14.58 6.14
CA MET A 26 11.26 13.66 5.61
C MET A 26 10.16 13.39 6.64
N ALA A 27 10.53 13.06 7.88
CA ALA A 27 9.58 12.85 8.97
C ALA A 27 8.74 14.10 9.24
N GLY A 28 9.38 15.28 9.36
CA GLY A 28 8.69 16.54 9.60
C GLY A 28 7.74 16.94 8.48
N ARG A 29 8.07 16.64 7.21
CA ARG A 29 7.17 16.85 6.08
C ARG A 29 5.97 15.91 6.09
N TYR A 30 6.20 14.64 6.44
CA TYR A 30 5.13 13.67 6.57
C TYR A 30 4.14 14.07 7.67
N GLU A 31 4.65 14.46 8.84
CA GLU A 31 3.82 14.97 9.94
C GLU A 31 3.07 16.25 9.56
N ALA A 32 3.73 17.19 8.88
CA ALA A 32 3.09 18.42 8.42
C ALA A 32 1.96 18.14 7.42
N ALA A 33 2.15 17.20 6.49
CA ALA A 33 1.11 16.81 5.54
C ALA A 33 -0.11 16.15 6.23
N ILE A 34 0.13 15.33 7.27
CA ILE A 34 -0.95 14.77 8.08
C ILE A 34 -1.71 15.87 8.82
N ALA A 35 -1.00 16.83 9.43
CA ALA A 35 -1.62 17.93 10.16
C ALA A 35 -2.47 18.82 9.23
N GLU A 36 -1.96 19.13 8.03
CA GLU A 36 -2.71 19.87 7.01
C GLU A 36 -3.98 19.11 6.58
N LEU A 37 -3.88 17.79 6.37
CA LEU A 37 -5.05 16.96 6.05
C LEU A 37 -6.09 16.96 7.18
N ASP A 38 -5.66 16.90 8.46
CA ASP A 38 -6.57 16.95 9.62
C ASP A 38 -7.34 18.29 9.67
N ASP A 39 -6.66 19.40 9.45
CA ASP A 39 -7.28 20.73 9.43
C ASP A 39 -8.28 20.88 8.28
N LEU A 40 -7.94 20.36 7.09
CA LEU A 40 -8.84 20.35 5.94
C LEU A 40 -10.07 19.46 6.18
N LEU A 41 -9.87 18.28 6.77
CA LEU A 41 -10.95 17.35 7.11
C LEU A 41 -11.89 17.99 8.15
N ARG A 42 -11.36 18.65 9.18
CA ARG A 42 -12.15 19.41 10.16
C ARG A 42 -13.06 20.42 9.46
N GLY A 43 -12.50 21.24 8.57
CA GLY A 43 -13.28 22.24 7.83
C GLY A 43 -14.40 21.64 6.98
N LEU A 44 -14.18 20.46 6.37
CA LEU A 44 -15.22 19.73 5.64
C LEU A 44 -16.33 19.22 6.59
N LEU A 45 -15.96 18.63 7.71
CA LEU A 45 -16.90 18.08 8.69
C LEU A 45 -17.76 19.17 9.34
N ASP A 46 -17.16 20.31 9.68
CA ASP A 46 -17.87 21.46 10.24
C ASP A 46 -18.93 21.98 9.24
N GLN A 47 -18.59 22.07 7.95
CA GLN A 47 -19.54 22.49 6.92
C GLN A 47 -20.70 21.50 6.72
N LEU A 48 -20.43 20.19 6.79
CA LEU A 48 -21.48 19.16 6.74
C LEU A 48 -22.42 19.24 7.96
N ASP A 49 -21.88 19.56 9.13
CA ASP A 49 -22.66 19.72 10.37
C ASP A 49 -23.52 20.99 10.30
N GLU A 50 -22.96 22.11 9.88
CA GLU A 50 -23.67 23.39 9.69
C GLU A 50 -24.82 23.26 8.67
N ALA A 51 -24.64 22.45 7.63
CA ALA A 51 -25.68 22.14 6.64
C ALA A 51 -26.77 21.19 7.18
N GLY A 52 -26.52 20.50 8.29
CA GLY A 52 -27.40 19.48 8.85
C GLY A 52 -27.33 18.12 8.14
N ASP A 53 -26.32 17.90 7.29
CA ASP A 53 -26.17 16.69 6.47
C ASP A 53 -25.25 15.63 7.11
N LEU A 54 -24.48 16.01 8.14
CA LEU A 54 -23.46 15.15 8.75
C LEU A 54 -24.01 13.82 9.28
N GLU A 55 -25.21 13.80 9.86
CA GLU A 55 -25.83 12.56 10.39
C GLU A 55 -26.24 11.57 9.30
N ASN A 56 -26.56 12.08 8.10
CA ASN A 56 -26.94 11.27 6.93
C ASN A 56 -25.76 11.09 5.95
N THR A 57 -24.53 11.35 6.38
CA THR A 57 -23.33 11.22 5.56
C THR A 57 -22.44 10.09 6.09
N VAL A 58 -22.10 9.15 5.22
CA VAL A 58 -21.08 8.13 5.50
C VAL A 58 -19.72 8.76 5.26
N ILE A 59 -18.88 8.81 6.29
CA ILE A 59 -17.50 9.31 6.18
C ILE A 59 -16.54 8.13 6.30
N VAL A 60 -15.63 8.03 5.34
CA VAL A 60 -14.56 7.03 5.33
C VAL A 60 -13.23 7.77 5.18
N VAL A 61 -12.33 7.60 6.14
CA VAL A 61 -10.94 8.05 6.05
C VAL A 61 -10.05 6.83 5.95
N THR A 62 -9.30 6.71 4.85
CA THR A 62 -8.41 5.58 4.57
C THR A 62 -7.21 6.02 3.75
N SER A 63 -6.25 5.11 3.58
CA SER A 63 -5.19 5.24 2.58
C SER A 63 -5.25 4.08 1.58
N ASP A 64 -4.68 4.26 0.39
CA ASP A 64 -4.44 3.19 -0.59
C ASP A 64 -3.23 2.33 -0.20
N HIS A 65 -2.19 2.96 0.33
CA HIS A 65 -1.03 2.32 0.94
C HIS A 65 -0.42 3.19 2.07
N GLY A 66 0.53 2.63 2.81
CA GLY A 66 1.35 3.35 3.80
C GLY A 66 2.66 3.88 3.21
N GLU A 67 3.64 4.15 4.06
CA GLU A 67 4.94 4.72 3.67
C GLU A 67 6.03 4.20 4.61
N HIS A 68 7.20 3.86 4.07
CA HIS A 68 8.28 3.27 4.86
C HIS A 68 9.00 4.29 5.74
N LEU A 69 9.10 5.56 5.31
CA LEU A 69 9.77 6.63 6.06
C LEU A 69 11.20 6.27 6.55
N GLY A 70 11.93 5.46 5.80
CA GLY A 70 13.30 5.03 6.16
C GLY A 70 13.40 3.88 7.14
N ARG A 71 12.28 3.26 7.52
CA ARG A 71 12.28 2.08 8.41
C ARG A 71 12.93 0.89 7.70
N ASP A 72 13.86 0.24 8.40
CA ASP A 72 14.68 -0.86 7.88
C ASP A 72 15.43 -0.52 6.58
N GLY A 73 15.79 0.76 6.41
CA GLY A 73 16.48 1.26 5.21
C GLY A 73 15.59 1.41 3.98
N ASN A 74 14.29 1.14 4.11
CA ASN A 74 13.35 1.24 2.98
C ASN A 74 12.77 2.66 2.89
N PHE A 75 12.62 3.16 1.66
CA PHE A 75 12.00 4.44 1.36
C PHE A 75 10.92 4.27 0.30
N GLY A 76 9.89 5.10 0.38
CA GLY A 76 8.74 5.02 -0.50
C GLY A 76 7.81 3.88 -0.13
N HIS A 77 6.99 3.51 -1.10
CA HIS A 77 5.93 2.52 -0.95
C HIS A 77 5.93 1.50 -2.12
N GLN A 78 7.06 1.41 -2.81
CA GLN A 78 7.26 0.49 -3.93
C GLN A 78 8.10 -0.72 -3.48
N TYR A 79 7.98 -1.84 -4.21
CA TYR A 79 8.84 -3.03 -4.07
C TYR A 79 8.84 -3.70 -2.68
N SER A 80 7.77 -3.51 -1.91
CA SER A 80 7.62 -4.06 -0.57
C SER A 80 6.16 -4.39 -0.29
N LEU A 81 5.94 -5.42 0.52
CA LEU A 81 4.63 -5.79 1.07
C LEU A 81 4.68 -5.90 2.59
N HIS A 82 5.56 -5.13 3.22
CA HIS A 82 5.65 -5.04 4.68
C HIS A 82 4.47 -4.25 5.28
N ARG A 83 4.20 -4.46 6.57
CA ARG A 83 3.05 -3.87 7.29
C ARG A 83 3.04 -2.36 7.25
N GLN A 84 4.20 -1.71 7.20
CA GLN A 84 4.33 -0.25 7.07
C GLN A 84 3.60 0.28 5.81
N LEU A 85 3.44 -0.55 4.77
CA LEU A 85 2.70 -0.20 3.56
C LEU A 85 1.28 -0.76 3.51
N LEU A 86 1.02 -1.89 4.18
CA LEU A 86 -0.27 -2.59 4.09
C LEU A 86 -1.27 -2.21 5.20
N ASP A 87 -0.77 -1.85 6.39
CA ASP A 87 -1.60 -1.48 7.53
C ASP A 87 -1.92 0.03 7.48
N VAL A 88 -2.88 0.35 6.62
CA VAL A 88 -3.38 1.72 6.42
C VAL A 88 -4.46 2.10 7.45
N PRO A 89 -4.66 3.40 7.74
CA PRO A 89 -5.81 3.83 8.52
C PRO A 89 -7.11 3.41 7.82
N LEU A 90 -8.12 3.05 8.61
CA LEU A 90 -9.49 2.87 8.14
C LEU A 90 -10.45 3.31 9.25
N VAL A 91 -11.01 4.50 9.10
CA VAL A 91 -12.01 5.07 10.02
C VAL A 91 -13.30 5.24 9.27
N VAL A 92 -14.38 4.66 9.78
CA VAL A 92 -15.73 4.76 9.20
C VAL A 92 -16.67 5.37 10.22
N ARG A 93 -17.36 6.44 9.84
CA ARG A 93 -18.41 7.08 10.64
C ARG A 93 -19.73 7.02 9.88
N TYR A 94 -20.68 6.30 10.46
CA TYR A 94 -22.10 6.40 10.12
C TYR A 94 -22.91 5.90 11.33
N PRO A 95 -23.36 6.81 12.22
CA PRO A 95 -23.89 6.43 13.54
C PRO A 95 -25.09 5.47 13.53
N GLU A 96 -25.90 5.49 12.46
CA GLU A 96 -27.04 4.58 12.30
C GLU A 96 -26.62 3.11 12.19
N ARG A 97 -25.42 2.82 11.68
CA ARG A 97 -24.97 1.45 11.36
C ARG A 97 -23.70 1.03 12.10
N PHE A 98 -22.88 1.97 12.55
CA PHE A 98 -21.65 1.68 13.27
C PHE A 98 -21.68 2.28 14.67
N ALA A 99 -21.38 1.43 15.67
CA ALA A 99 -21.18 1.88 17.03
C ALA A 99 -19.78 2.54 17.18
N PRO A 100 -19.63 3.57 18.02
CA PRO A 100 -18.32 4.13 18.35
C PRO A 100 -17.41 3.06 18.98
N GLY A 101 -16.16 2.98 18.53
CA GLY A 101 -15.19 2.06 19.11
C GLY A 101 -14.01 1.75 18.18
N ARG A 102 -13.21 0.77 18.59
CA ARG A 102 -12.17 0.16 17.77
C ARG A 102 -12.59 -1.25 17.41
N ASP A 103 -12.37 -1.61 16.15
CA ASP A 103 -12.65 -2.94 15.63
C ASP A 103 -11.32 -3.61 15.27
N GLY A 104 -11.03 -4.76 15.90
CA GLY A 104 -9.81 -5.52 15.68
C GLY A 104 -9.93 -6.59 14.59
N ARG A 105 -11.08 -6.69 13.93
CA ARG A 105 -11.29 -7.68 12.87
C ARG A 105 -10.33 -7.44 11.71
N PRO A 106 -9.78 -8.50 11.09
CA PRO A 106 -8.96 -8.35 9.91
C PRO A 106 -9.85 -7.94 8.74
N VAL A 107 -9.61 -6.75 8.20
CA VAL A 107 -10.34 -6.18 7.04
C VAL A 107 -9.35 -5.81 5.93
N MET A 108 -9.86 -5.56 4.73
CA MET A 108 -9.09 -5.07 3.58
C MET A 108 -9.79 -3.85 2.98
N THR A 109 -9.04 -2.94 2.36
CA THR A 109 -9.60 -1.71 1.77
C THR A 109 -10.70 -1.97 0.73
N HIS A 110 -10.63 -3.08 -0.01
CA HIS A 110 -11.68 -3.45 -0.97
C HIS A 110 -13.01 -3.86 -0.32
N ASP A 111 -13.07 -4.06 1.01
CA ASP A 111 -14.31 -4.26 1.76
C ASP A 111 -15.17 -2.99 1.82
N LEU A 112 -14.59 -1.83 1.52
CA LEU A 112 -15.36 -0.59 1.37
C LEU A 112 -16.37 -0.68 0.22
N PHE A 113 -16.05 -1.38 -0.86
CA PHE A 113 -16.94 -1.51 -2.01
C PHE A 113 -18.31 -2.11 -1.63
N PRO A 114 -18.40 -3.34 -1.10
CA PRO A 114 -19.70 -3.90 -0.70
C PRO A 114 -20.30 -3.15 0.49
N THR A 115 -19.48 -2.57 1.38
CA THR A 115 -20.00 -1.79 2.52
C THR A 115 -20.76 -0.56 2.06
N LEU A 116 -20.22 0.20 1.11
CA LEU A 116 -20.88 1.39 0.58
C LEU A 116 -22.15 1.05 -0.19
N LEU A 117 -22.17 -0.07 -0.93
CA LEU A 117 -23.39 -0.56 -1.59
C LEU A 117 -24.46 -0.97 -0.56
N ASP A 118 -24.08 -1.69 0.49
CA ASP A 118 -24.99 -2.10 1.56
C ASP A 118 -25.59 -0.88 2.30
N LEU A 119 -24.78 0.16 2.54
CA LEU A 119 -25.24 1.41 3.16
C LEU A 119 -26.19 2.19 2.24
N ALA A 120 -25.94 2.15 0.92
CA ALA A 120 -26.80 2.77 -0.08
C ALA A 120 -28.05 1.95 -0.45
N GLY A 121 -28.20 0.73 0.09
CA GLY A 121 -29.31 -0.17 -0.26
C GLY A 121 -29.21 -0.73 -1.70
N VAL A 122 -28.01 -0.78 -2.26
CA VAL A 122 -27.73 -1.29 -3.61
C VAL A 122 -27.23 -2.73 -3.53
N GLU A 123 -27.73 -3.61 -4.39
CA GLU A 123 -27.27 -5.00 -4.41
C GLU A 123 -25.81 -5.09 -4.92
N VAL A 124 -24.96 -5.82 -4.19
CA VAL A 124 -23.59 -6.14 -4.62
C VAL A 124 -23.62 -6.98 -5.92
N PRO A 125 -22.90 -6.59 -6.99
CA PRO A 125 -22.82 -7.37 -8.22
C PRO A 125 -22.35 -8.80 -7.98
N ALA A 126 -22.90 -9.76 -8.75
CA ALA A 126 -22.61 -11.19 -8.58
C ALA A 126 -21.12 -11.51 -8.73
N GLU A 127 -20.40 -10.76 -9.56
CA GLU A 127 -18.97 -10.89 -9.84
C GLU A 127 -18.08 -10.52 -8.64
N ALA A 128 -18.60 -9.70 -7.72
CA ALA A 128 -17.94 -9.27 -6.50
C ALA A 128 -18.32 -10.14 -5.28
N LYS A 129 -19.44 -10.87 -5.34
CA LYS A 129 -19.88 -11.76 -4.25
C LYS A 129 -18.81 -12.83 -3.97
N GLY A 130 -18.45 -13.00 -2.70
CA GLY A 130 -17.47 -13.98 -2.23
C GLY A 130 -16.00 -13.57 -2.39
N LYS A 131 -15.70 -12.41 -2.98
CA LYS A 131 -14.33 -11.85 -3.06
C LYS A 131 -14.03 -10.82 -1.99
N THR A 132 -15.07 -10.26 -1.39
CA THR A 132 -15.00 -9.18 -0.40
C THR A 132 -16.14 -9.35 0.61
N VAL A 133 -15.96 -8.81 1.81
CA VAL A 133 -16.91 -8.91 2.90
C VAL A 133 -17.23 -7.51 3.39
N SER A 134 -18.51 -7.15 3.39
CA SER A 134 -18.99 -5.88 3.97
C SER A 134 -18.56 -5.75 5.42
N LEU A 135 -18.13 -4.54 5.83
CA LEU A 135 -17.73 -4.23 7.21
C LEU A 135 -18.89 -4.39 8.21
N LEU A 136 -20.13 -4.39 7.71
CA LEU A 136 -21.35 -4.61 8.48
C LEU A 136 -21.63 -6.09 8.77
N ALA A 137 -20.99 -7.00 8.02
CA ALA A 137 -21.12 -8.43 8.24
C ALA A 137 -20.17 -8.88 9.37
N PRO A 138 -20.57 -9.86 10.21
CA PRO A 138 -19.66 -10.44 11.19
C PRO A 138 -18.51 -11.17 10.49
N LEU A 139 -17.31 -11.07 11.08
CA LEU A 139 -16.11 -11.71 10.55
C LEU A 139 -15.13 -12.00 11.68
N ASP A 140 -14.86 -13.29 11.94
CA ASP A 140 -13.92 -13.68 13.00
C ASP A 140 -12.48 -13.76 12.50
N SER A 141 -12.28 -14.20 11.26
CA SER A 141 -10.96 -14.34 10.64
C SER A 141 -11.07 -14.33 9.12
N ARG A 142 -9.96 -13.98 8.44
CA ARG A 142 -9.80 -14.13 6.99
C ARG A 142 -8.35 -14.24 6.58
N GLU A 143 -8.15 -14.76 5.38
CA GLU A 143 -6.92 -14.65 4.61
C GLU A 143 -6.81 -13.24 4.01
N ARG A 144 -5.61 -12.65 4.06
CA ARG A 144 -5.31 -11.38 3.39
C ARG A 144 -4.18 -11.58 2.39
N LEU A 145 -4.51 -11.47 1.11
CA LEU A 145 -3.58 -11.53 -0.01
C LEU A 145 -3.20 -10.12 -0.41
N SER A 146 -1.92 -9.89 -0.67
CA SER A 146 -1.40 -8.66 -1.27
C SER A 146 -0.37 -9.00 -2.33
N GLU A 147 -0.30 -8.19 -3.38
CA GLU A 147 0.62 -8.39 -4.50
C GLU A 147 1.28 -7.07 -4.88
N CYS A 148 2.58 -7.10 -5.16
CA CYS A 148 3.32 -6.04 -5.81
C CYS A 148 3.81 -6.62 -7.15
N PRO A 149 3.17 -6.29 -8.27
CA PRO A 149 3.63 -6.76 -9.57
C PRO A 149 4.96 -6.06 -9.86
N GLY A 150 6.00 -6.81 -10.25
CA GLY A 150 7.38 -6.31 -10.46
C GLY A 150 7.56 -5.41 -11.69
N VAL A 151 6.54 -4.61 -12.04
CA VAL A 151 6.41 -3.87 -13.30
C VAL A 151 6.59 -2.36 -13.17
N PHE A 152 6.85 -1.83 -11.96
CA PHE A 152 7.18 -0.42 -11.81
C PHE A 152 8.66 -0.19 -12.14
N LEU A 153 8.97 -0.02 -13.43
CA LEU A 153 10.34 0.12 -13.94
C LEU A 153 10.71 1.58 -14.26
N ASP A 154 9.74 2.50 -14.20
CA ASP A 154 9.89 3.92 -14.52
C ASP A 154 11.12 4.61 -13.89
N PRO A 155 11.51 4.33 -12.62
CA PRO A 155 12.68 5.00 -12.05
C PRO A 155 14.03 4.47 -12.54
N PHE A 156 14.08 3.28 -13.13
CA PHE A 156 15.36 2.60 -13.41
C PHE A 156 16.24 3.36 -14.41
N PRO A 157 15.72 3.91 -15.53
CA PRO A 157 16.55 4.66 -16.47
C PRO A 157 17.22 5.89 -15.86
N ALA A 158 16.55 6.59 -14.94
CA ALA A 158 17.12 7.75 -14.26
C ALA A 158 18.26 7.33 -13.32
N VAL A 159 18.07 6.24 -12.59
CA VAL A 159 19.08 5.72 -11.66
C VAL A 159 20.27 5.13 -12.40
N LEU A 160 20.07 4.37 -13.48
CA LEU A 160 21.16 3.82 -14.30
C LEU A 160 22.01 4.90 -14.99
N ARG A 161 21.47 6.11 -15.21
CA ARG A 161 22.28 7.25 -15.70
C ARG A 161 23.27 7.75 -14.65
N LEU A 162 22.87 7.73 -13.38
CA LEU A 162 23.70 8.17 -12.25
C LEU A 162 24.61 7.04 -11.74
N TYR A 163 24.13 5.79 -11.82
CA TYR A 163 24.77 4.59 -11.31
C TYR A 163 24.78 3.49 -12.39
N PRO A 164 25.68 3.57 -13.40
CA PRO A 164 25.67 2.64 -14.54
C PRO A 164 25.93 1.17 -14.18
N ASP A 165 26.60 0.92 -13.06
CA ASP A 165 26.94 -0.43 -12.57
C ASP A 165 25.88 -0.99 -11.58
N TRP A 166 24.78 -0.26 -11.33
CA TRP A 166 23.71 -0.72 -10.45
C TRP A 166 22.95 -1.89 -11.08
N ASP A 167 22.73 -2.95 -10.29
CA ASP A 167 21.91 -4.10 -10.69
C ASP A 167 20.45 -3.91 -10.19
N PRO A 168 19.48 -3.65 -11.10
CA PRO A 168 18.09 -3.45 -10.73
C PRO A 168 17.32 -4.77 -10.48
N THR A 169 17.93 -5.94 -10.71
CA THR A 169 17.27 -7.25 -10.65
C THR A 169 16.48 -7.50 -9.35
N PRO A 170 16.96 -7.09 -8.15
CA PRO A 170 16.19 -7.28 -6.92
C PRO A 170 14.82 -6.58 -6.91
N TRP A 171 14.65 -5.50 -7.68
CA TRP A 171 13.42 -4.69 -7.74
C TRP A 171 12.52 -5.05 -8.94
N THR A 172 12.92 -5.98 -9.80
CA THR A 172 12.05 -6.52 -10.87
C THR A 172 11.22 -7.71 -10.41
N ARG A 173 11.38 -8.13 -9.16
CA ARG A 173 10.72 -9.33 -8.61
C ARG A 173 9.24 -9.04 -8.35
N GLU A 174 8.37 -9.98 -8.70
CA GLU A 174 7.01 -9.97 -8.18
C GLU A 174 7.05 -10.35 -6.70
N ILE A 175 6.24 -9.67 -5.90
CA ILE A 175 6.10 -9.95 -4.47
C ILE A 175 4.66 -10.34 -4.21
N ARG A 176 4.45 -11.43 -3.48
CA ARG A 176 3.14 -11.82 -2.96
C ARG A 176 3.23 -12.01 -1.46
N SER A 177 2.20 -11.58 -0.75
CA SER A 177 2.09 -11.73 0.69
C SER A 177 0.77 -12.42 1.05
N LEU A 178 0.83 -13.38 1.98
CA LEU A 178 -0.32 -13.98 2.63
C LEU A 178 -0.23 -13.76 4.13
N GLN A 179 -1.24 -13.10 4.70
CA GLN A 179 -1.40 -13.00 6.14
C GLN A 179 -2.63 -13.80 6.60
N GLN A 180 -2.41 -14.65 7.60
CA GLN A 180 -3.44 -15.49 8.21
C GLN A 180 -3.17 -15.61 9.71
N GLY A 181 -4.09 -15.08 10.51
CA GLY A 181 -3.91 -14.98 11.97
C GLY A 181 -2.63 -14.21 12.32
N ASP A 182 -1.81 -14.81 13.18
CA ASP A 182 -0.59 -14.22 13.72
C ASP A 182 0.62 -14.36 12.79
N TYR A 183 0.45 -14.95 11.60
CA TYR A 183 1.53 -15.21 10.66
C TYR A 183 1.36 -14.44 9.38
N LYS A 184 2.48 -13.95 8.85
CA LYS A 184 2.56 -13.35 7.52
C LYS A 184 3.74 -13.92 6.75
N LEU A 185 3.44 -14.42 5.56
CA LEU A 185 4.42 -14.91 4.58
C LEU A 185 4.59 -13.83 3.51
N ILE A 186 5.82 -13.50 3.15
CA ILE A 186 6.17 -12.72 1.96
C ILE A 186 7.04 -13.59 1.07
N ARG A 187 6.68 -13.71 -0.21
CA ARG A 187 7.39 -14.53 -1.20
C ARG A 187 7.69 -13.72 -2.45
N TRP A 188 8.91 -13.84 -2.94
CA TRP A 188 9.39 -13.25 -4.17
C TRP A 188 9.37 -14.26 -5.32
N SER A 189 9.33 -13.76 -6.56
CA SER A 189 9.27 -14.59 -7.77
C SER A 189 10.51 -15.45 -8.03
N ASP A 190 11.64 -15.18 -7.35
CA ASP A 190 12.88 -15.98 -7.39
C ASP A 190 12.86 -17.18 -6.42
N GLY A 191 11.80 -17.32 -5.62
CA GLY A 191 11.64 -18.37 -4.63
C GLY A 191 12.15 -18.00 -3.23
N GLU A 192 12.71 -16.80 -3.02
CA GLU A 192 12.94 -16.29 -1.67
C GLU A 192 11.60 -16.15 -0.95
N ALA A 193 11.55 -16.57 0.32
CA ALA A 193 10.37 -16.45 1.15
C ALA A 193 10.78 -16.13 2.59
N ARG A 194 10.04 -15.21 3.21
CA ARG A 194 10.20 -14.81 4.62
C ARG A 194 8.90 -15.01 5.36
N LEU A 195 9.00 -15.43 6.61
CA LEU A 195 7.86 -15.70 7.48
C LEU A 195 7.99 -14.90 8.77
N TYR A 196 6.93 -14.19 9.16
CA TYR A 196 6.91 -13.32 10.33
C TYR A 196 5.77 -13.67 11.29
N ARG A 197 6.00 -13.39 12.58
CA ARG A 197 5.02 -13.45 13.67
C ARG A 197 4.51 -12.06 14.02
N VAL A 198 3.50 -11.59 13.31
CA VAL A 198 3.03 -10.19 13.37
C VAL A 198 2.34 -9.83 14.70
N ASP A 199 2.00 -10.81 15.53
CA ASP A 199 1.51 -10.61 16.90
C ASP A 199 2.60 -10.14 17.88
N ARG A 200 3.86 -10.50 17.62
CA ARG A 200 5.01 -10.24 18.50
C ARG A 200 6.08 -9.38 17.86
N ASP A 201 6.13 -9.36 16.54
CA ASP A 201 7.06 -8.61 15.72
C ASP A 201 6.25 -7.76 14.72
N PRO A 202 5.63 -6.67 15.21
CA PRO A 202 4.78 -5.84 14.35
C PRO A 202 5.56 -5.11 13.26
N ASP A 203 6.87 -4.94 13.45
CA ASP A 203 7.77 -4.31 12.48
C ASP A 203 8.36 -5.30 11.46
N GLU A 204 8.12 -6.60 11.61
CA GLU A 204 8.57 -7.66 10.70
C GLU A 204 10.10 -7.73 10.54
N THR A 205 10.80 -7.57 11.66
CA THR A 205 12.26 -7.55 11.71
C THR A 205 12.91 -8.92 11.84
N SER A 206 12.14 -9.94 12.24
CA SER A 206 12.63 -11.28 12.57
C SER A 206 12.04 -12.33 11.64
N ASP A 207 12.76 -12.65 10.57
CA ASP A 207 12.41 -13.77 9.68
C ASP A 207 12.61 -15.12 10.40
N ILE A 208 11.52 -15.88 10.52
CA ILE A 208 11.48 -17.21 11.13
C ILE A 208 11.29 -18.33 10.12
N ALA A 209 11.39 -18.06 8.81
CA ALA A 209 11.19 -19.04 7.74
C ALA A 209 12.05 -20.31 7.91
N ALA A 210 13.31 -20.14 8.33
CA ALA A 210 14.24 -21.25 8.58
C ALA A 210 13.98 -21.99 9.91
N ILE A 211 13.27 -21.35 10.85
CA ILE A 211 12.97 -21.91 12.18
C ILE A 211 11.65 -22.69 12.14
N ASP A 212 10.64 -22.16 11.44
CA ASP A 212 9.31 -22.75 11.31
C ASP A 212 9.00 -23.09 9.84
N ASP A 213 9.80 -24.01 9.29
CA ASP A 213 9.68 -24.46 7.91
C ASP A 213 8.31 -25.12 7.62
N THR A 214 7.71 -25.75 8.64
CA THR A 214 6.39 -26.36 8.51
C THR A 214 5.31 -25.32 8.26
N THR A 215 5.30 -24.22 9.03
CA THR A 215 4.35 -23.13 8.80
C THR A 215 4.62 -22.41 7.48
N ARG A 216 5.89 -22.17 7.16
CA ARG A 216 6.31 -21.57 5.87
C ARG A 216 5.75 -22.36 4.70
N ALA A 217 6.07 -23.67 4.61
CA ALA A 217 5.65 -24.52 3.50
C ALA A 217 4.12 -24.65 3.39
N ARG A 218 3.41 -24.69 4.52
CA ARG A 218 1.94 -24.66 4.53
C ARG A 218 1.40 -23.37 3.92
N MET A 219 1.89 -22.21 4.38
CA MET A 219 1.42 -20.91 3.90
C MET A 219 1.80 -20.66 2.43
N GLU A 220 2.93 -21.20 1.95
CA GLU A 220 3.27 -21.17 0.52
C GLU A 220 2.24 -21.95 -0.32
N GLY A 221 1.85 -23.15 0.11
CA GLY A 221 0.82 -23.93 -0.57
C GLY A 221 -0.58 -23.29 -0.51
N GLU A 222 -0.91 -22.62 0.59
CA GLU A 222 -2.14 -21.84 0.72
C GLU A 222 -2.12 -20.61 -0.19
N LEU A 223 -1.00 -19.90 -0.26
CA LEU A 223 -0.80 -18.77 -1.17
C LEU A 223 -0.98 -19.21 -2.63
N ASP A 224 -0.38 -20.33 -3.04
CA ASP A 224 -0.53 -20.87 -4.40
C ASP A 224 -1.98 -21.24 -4.71
N THR A 225 -2.65 -21.89 -3.75
CA THR A 225 -4.06 -22.23 -3.86
C THR A 225 -4.92 -20.99 -4.01
N LEU A 226 -4.65 -19.94 -3.22
CA LEU A 226 -5.41 -18.70 -3.25
C LEU A 226 -5.20 -17.94 -4.56
N VAL A 227 -3.96 -17.80 -5.01
CA VAL A 227 -3.60 -17.14 -6.28
C VAL A 227 -4.26 -17.84 -7.46
N SER A 228 -4.31 -19.19 -7.46
CA SER A 228 -4.96 -19.95 -8.54
C SER A 228 -6.47 -19.69 -8.71
N ARG A 229 -7.12 -19.09 -7.70
CA ARG A 229 -8.56 -18.72 -7.76
C ARG A 229 -8.79 -17.43 -8.54
N PHE A 230 -7.76 -16.63 -8.74
CA PHE A 230 -7.85 -15.37 -9.47
C PHE A 230 -7.52 -15.61 -10.94
N ALA A 231 -8.27 -14.94 -11.83
CA ALA A 231 -7.90 -14.90 -13.23
C ALA A 231 -6.58 -14.14 -13.35
N THR A 232 -5.54 -14.77 -13.90
CA THR A 232 -4.32 -14.08 -14.29
C THR A 232 -4.65 -13.10 -15.40
N ALA A 233 -4.64 -11.80 -15.10
CA ALA A 233 -4.56 -10.80 -16.14
C ALA A 233 -3.22 -11.01 -16.87
N PRO A 234 -3.19 -10.96 -18.22
CA PRO A 234 -1.91 -10.90 -18.91
C PRO A 234 -1.14 -9.70 -18.36
N ALA A 235 0.17 -9.87 -18.13
CA ALA A 235 1.03 -8.76 -17.76
C ALA A 235 0.75 -7.61 -18.75
N SER A 236 0.35 -6.45 -18.24
CA SER A 236 0.10 -5.28 -19.07
C SER A 236 1.44 -4.85 -19.66
N SER A 237 1.76 -5.41 -20.83
CA SER A 237 2.88 -5.02 -21.67
C SER A 237 2.57 -3.79 -22.50
N ALA A 238 1.45 -3.12 -22.23
CA ALA A 238 1.15 -1.85 -22.85
C ALA A 238 2.28 -0.90 -22.51
N LEU A 239 3.10 -0.58 -23.53
CA LEU A 239 3.99 0.56 -23.48
C LEU A 239 3.17 1.75 -22.93
N PRO A 240 3.74 2.55 -22.01
CA PRO A 240 3.06 3.75 -21.57
C PRO A 240 2.58 4.51 -22.81
N PRO A 241 1.33 5.01 -22.81
CA PRO A 241 0.77 5.66 -23.99
C PRO A 241 1.71 6.78 -24.44
N GLU A 242 1.89 6.94 -25.76
CA GLU A 242 2.62 8.10 -26.29
C GLU A 242 1.95 9.37 -25.75
N LEU A 243 2.70 10.11 -24.92
CA LEU A 243 2.24 11.35 -24.34
C LEU A 243 2.29 12.45 -25.40
N THR A 244 1.24 13.25 -25.50
CA THR A 244 1.26 14.47 -26.31
C THR A 244 2.19 15.50 -25.68
N GLU A 245 2.67 16.47 -26.47
CA GLU A 245 3.50 17.57 -25.93
C GLU A 245 2.79 18.34 -24.80
N GLU A 246 1.46 18.49 -24.89
CA GLU A 246 0.65 19.12 -23.85
C GLU A 246 0.67 18.31 -22.54
N GLN A 247 0.58 16.97 -22.63
CA GLN A 247 0.69 16.10 -21.46
C GLN A 247 2.10 16.14 -20.86
N ILE A 248 3.13 16.16 -21.70
CA ILE A 248 4.53 16.31 -21.26
C ILE A 248 4.71 17.65 -20.53
N GLN A 249 4.16 18.73 -21.06
CA GLN A 249 4.26 20.06 -20.43
C GLN A 249 3.47 20.14 -19.13
N MET A 250 2.31 19.47 -19.04
CA MET A 250 1.56 19.32 -17.79
C MET A 250 2.37 18.53 -16.76
N LEU A 251 2.97 17.40 -17.14
CA LEU A 251 3.80 16.58 -16.26
C LEU A 251 5.05 17.33 -15.78
N ARG A 252 5.67 18.16 -16.63
CA ARG A 252 6.75 19.08 -16.23
C ARG A 252 6.26 20.09 -15.19
N THR A 253 5.08 20.70 -15.39
CA THR A 253 4.48 21.66 -14.45
C THR A 253 4.19 21.02 -13.09
N LEU A 254 3.81 19.75 -13.09
CA LEU A 254 3.57 18.95 -11.89
C LEU A 254 4.85 18.35 -11.28
N GLY A 255 6.01 18.54 -11.92
CA GLY A 255 7.31 18.06 -11.44
C GLY A 255 7.59 16.56 -11.67
N TYR A 256 6.79 15.88 -12.50
CA TYR A 256 7.01 14.46 -12.84
C TYR A 256 8.11 14.26 -13.89
N ILE A 257 8.47 15.31 -14.64
CA ILE A 257 9.55 15.30 -15.63
C ILE A 257 10.54 16.39 -15.23
N ALA A 258 11.78 16.02 -14.95
CA ALA A 258 12.86 16.96 -14.68
C ALA A 258 13.18 17.78 -15.93
N GLU A 259 13.58 19.05 -15.75
CA GLU A 259 14.16 19.84 -16.83
C GLU A 259 15.51 19.19 -17.22
N GLU A 260 15.69 18.85 -18.49
CA GLU A 260 17.01 18.44 -19.00
C GLU A 260 17.93 19.66 -18.96
N GLU A 261 18.99 19.62 -18.13
CA GLU A 261 20.14 20.53 -18.23
C GLU A 261 21.09 20.11 -19.36
#